data_AF-A0A6H5KFT0-F1
#
_entry.id   AF-A0A6H5KFT0-F1
#
_cell.length_a   1.000
_cell.length_b   1.000
_cell.length_c   1.000
_cell.angle_alpha   90.00
_cell.angle_beta   90.00
_cell.angle_gamma   90.00
#
_symmetry.space_group_name_H-M   'P 1'
#
loop_
_entity.id
_entity.type
_entity.pdbx_description
1 polymer ?
#
loop_
_entity_poly.entity_id
_entity_poly.type
_entity_poly.pdbx_seq_one_letter_code
_entity_poly.pdbx_strand_id
1 'polypeptide(L)'
;MKSVMLAAQSLSLGHRGVMVAGGFESMSNVPYYLPQARSGLRLGNGTVVDGIIHDGLWDVYNDHHMGICAEKCSSAYGISREAQDEHATKSYQRAALAWKKGHFDEETTPVEIPSRRGSPTTITKDEEYTDVRT
;
A
#
# COMPACT_ATOMS: atom_id res chain seq x y z
N MET A 1 8.41 8.46 -2.39
CA MET A 1 9.51 9.33 -2.89
C MET A 1 10.18 10.22 -1.83
N LYS A 2 9.58 10.51 -0.66
CA LYS A 2 10.19 11.42 0.33
C LYS A 2 11.53 10.94 0.89
N SER A 3 11.70 9.65 1.16
CA SER A 3 12.96 9.07 1.67
C SER A 3 14.13 9.28 0.69
N VAL A 4 13.89 9.06 -0.61
CA VAL A 4 14.88 9.30 -1.67
C VAL A 4 15.26 10.78 -1.76
N MET A 5 14.29 11.70 -1.64
CA MET A 5 14.57 13.14 -1.64
C MET A 5 15.48 13.55 -0.47
N LEU A 6 15.20 13.02 0.73
CA LEU A 6 16.02 13.30 1.92
C LEU A 6 17.43 12.72 1.78
N ALA A 7 17.57 11.53 1.20
CA ALA A 7 18.87 10.94 0.92
C ALA A 7 19.67 11.79 -0.08
N ALA A 8 19.04 12.20 -1.19
CA ALA A 8 19.67 13.05 -2.19
C ALA A 8 20.14 14.38 -1.60
N GLN A 9 19.32 15.03 -0.76
CA GLN A 9 19.69 16.27 -0.08
C GLN A 9 20.90 16.08 0.85
N SER A 10 20.90 15.01 1.65
CA SER A 10 21.97 14.72 2.60
C SER A 10 23.30 14.40 1.92
N LEU A 11 23.25 13.67 0.79
CA LEU A 11 24.43 13.40 -0.06
C LEU A 11 24.95 14.68 -0.72
N SER A 12 24.05 15.49 -1.30
CA SER A 12 24.43 16.71 -2.03
C SER A 12 25.09 17.77 -1.15
N LEU A 13 24.68 17.84 0.13
CA LEU A 13 25.26 18.76 1.11
C LEU A 13 26.53 18.21 1.78
N GLY A 14 26.97 17.00 1.40
CA GLY A 14 28.14 16.35 2.01
C GLY A 14 27.92 15.90 3.47
N HIS A 15 26.67 15.87 3.95
CA HIS A 15 26.35 15.40 5.31
C HIS A 15 26.55 13.89 5.45
N ARG A 16 26.39 13.14 4.35
CA ARG A 16 26.57 11.69 4.27
C ARG A 16 27.30 11.35 2.97
N GLY A 17 28.08 10.27 2.98
CA GLY A 17 28.75 9.75 1.77
C GLY A 17 27.95 8.67 1.04
N VAL A 18 27.15 7.87 1.76
CA VAL A 18 26.31 6.80 1.21
C VAL A 18 25.03 6.70 2.04
N MET A 19 23.90 6.42 1.40
CA MET A 19 22.61 6.23 2.05
C MET A 19 21.77 5.17 1.33
N VAL A 20 20.96 4.42 2.09
CA VAL A 20 19.89 3.56 1.59
C VAL A 20 18.56 4.26 1.84
N ALA A 21 17.70 4.30 0.82
CA ALA A 21 16.40 4.95 0.90
C ALA A 21 15.33 4.09 0.21
N GLY A 22 14.16 4.01 0.81
CA GLY A 22 13.04 3.23 0.31
C GLY A 22 11.80 3.42 1.18
N GLY A 23 10.91 2.44 1.14
CA GLY A 23 9.75 2.30 2.01
C GLY A 23 9.38 0.83 2.12
N PHE A 24 8.65 0.46 3.16
CA PHE A 24 8.10 -0.87 3.35
C PHE A 24 6.69 -0.70 3.94
N GLU A 25 5.82 -1.66 3.68
CA GLU A 25 4.45 -1.66 4.21
C GLU A 25 3.98 -3.09 4.40
N SER A 26 3.18 -3.34 5.44
CA SER A 26 2.57 -4.65 5.69
C SER A 26 1.16 -4.47 6.25
N MET A 27 0.23 -4.08 5.37
CA MET A 27 -1.15 -3.79 5.73
C MET A 27 -1.84 -4.97 6.44
N SER A 28 -1.58 -6.21 5.98
CA SER A 28 -2.15 -7.43 6.58
C SER A 28 -1.81 -7.65 8.06
N ASN A 29 -0.72 -7.02 8.55
CA ASN A 29 -0.26 -7.14 9.94
C ASN A 29 -0.59 -5.91 10.79
N VAL A 30 -1.27 -4.90 10.24
CA VAL A 30 -1.67 -3.72 11.01
C VAL A 30 -2.71 -4.13 12.06
N PRO A 31 -2.49 -3.84 13.35
CA PRO A 31 -3.39 -4.28 14.40
C PRO A 31 -4.62 -3.36 14.51
N TYR A 32 -5.64 -3.88 15.18
CA TYR A 32 -6.74 -3.06 15.68
C TYR A 32 -6.35 -2.33 16.97
N TYR A 33 -6.90 -1.14 17.16
CA TYR A 33 -6.70 -0.32 18.35
C TYR A 33 -7.92 -0.35 19.29
N LEU A 34 -7.64 -0.25 20.59
CA LEU A 34 -8.66 -0.05 21.61
C LEU A 34 -8.30 1.21 22.41
N PRO A 35 -8.70 2.41 21.94
CA PRO A 35 -8.15 3.68 22.44
C PRO A 35 -8.31 3.90 23.95
N GLN A 36 -9.42 3.44 24.52
CA GLN A 36 -9.74 3.62 25.94
C GLN A 36 -9.17 2.51 26.84
N ALA A 37 -8.48 1.51 26.28
CA ALA A 37 -7.98 0.37 27.06
C ALA A 37 -7.03 0.79 28.18
N ARG A 38 -6.21 1.83 27.97
CA ARG A 38 -5.24 2.31 28.95
C ARG A 38 -5.90 2.85 30.23
N SER A 39 -7.02 3.57 30.09
CA SER A 39 -7.76 4.16 31.22
C SER A 39 -8.89 3.26 31.75
N GLY A 40 -9.23 2.19 31.01
CA GLY A 40 -10.36 1.31 31.27
C GLY A 40 -11.67 1.84 30.70
N LEU A 41 -12.52 0.93 30.17
CA LEU A 41 -13.79 1.27 29.52
C LEU A 41 -14.95 1.51 30.50
N ARG A 42 -14.80 1.10 31.77
CA ARG A 42 -15.83 1.19 32.82
C ARG A 42 -17.18 0.59 32.38
N LEU A 43 -18.18 1.44 32.13
CA LEU A 43 -19.54 1.05 31.76
C LEU A 43 -19.94 1.75 30.45
N GLY A 44 -20.33 0.99 29.44
CA GLY A 44 -20.72 1.50 28.12
C GLY A 44 -20.11 0.70 26.98
N ASN A 45 -20.41 1.09 25.75
CA ASN A 45 -19.84 0.46 24.55
C ASN A 45 -18.40 0.96 24.30
N GLY A 46 -17.56 0.07 23.79
CA GLY A 46 -16.24 0.40 23.27
C GLY A 46 -16.16 0.21 21.77
N THR A 47 -15.25 0.95 21.12
CA THR A 47 -14.97 0.81 19.69
C THR A 47 -13.61 0.16 19.50
N VAL A 48 -13.60 -0.90 18.69
CA VAL A 48 -12.38 -1.50 18.15
C VAL A 48 -12.10 -0.80 16.82
N VAL A 49 -10.98 -0.11 16.74
CA VAL A 49 -10.63 0.76 15.60
C VAL A 49 -9.70 -0.01 14.67
N ASP A 50 -10.02 -0.07 13.39
CA ASP A 50 -9.13 -0.61 12.35
C ASP A 50 -7.96 0.35 12.12
N GLY A 51 -6.73 -0.10 12.38
CA GLY A 51 -5.54 0.73 12.24
C GLY A 51 -5.21 1.10 10.79
N ILE A 52 -5.55 0.24 9.82
CA ILE A 52 -5.32 0.52 8.40
C ILE A 52 -6.18 1.71 7.98
N ILE A 53 -7.48 1.63 8.32
CA ILE A 53 -8.43 2.67 7.97
C ILE A 53 -8.06 3.95 8.70
N HIS A 54 -7.88 3.88 10.01
CA HIS A 54 -7.68 5.05 10.86
C HIS A 54 -6.40 5.82 10.53
N ASP A 55 -5.26 5.13 10.36
CA ASP A 55 -3.96 5.81 10.18
C ASP A 55 -3.59 6.02 8.71
N GLY A 56 -4.07 5.15 7.80
CA GLY A 56 -3.63 5.13 6.41
C GLY A 56 -4.65 5.63 5.38
N LEU A 57 -5.95 5.39 5.62
CA LEU A 57 -6.99 5.54 4.59
C LEU A 57 -8.12 6.52 4.96
N TRP A 58 -8.03 7.17 6.12
CA TRP A 58 -9.01 8.14 6.60
C TRP A 58 -8.48 9.56 6.55
N ASP A 59 -9.27 10.49 6.01
CA ASP A 59 -8.91 11.90 6.02
C ASP A 59 -9.24 12.52 7.37
N VAL A 60 -8.22 13.02 8.08
CA VAL A 60 -8.38 13.60 9.41
C VAL A 60 -9.14 14.93 9.40
N TYR A 61 -9.17 15.64 8.27
CA TYR A 61 -9.75 16.99 8.19
C TYR A 61 -11.22 16.99 7.78
N ASN A 62 -11.62 16.07 6.89
CA ASN A 62 -12.96 15.98 6.34
C ASN A 62 -13.75 14.76 6.82
N ASP A 63 -13.15 13.93 7.68
CA ASP A 63 -13.77 12.76 8.32
C ASP A 63 -14.41 11.77 7.32
N HIS A 64 -13.63 11.35 6.32
CA HIS A 64 -14.08 10.36 5.34
C HIS A 64 -12.95 9.53 4.75
N HIS A 65 -13.30 8.37 4.20
CA HIS A 65 -12.37 7.47 3.52
C HIS A 65 -11.74 8.11 2.26
N MET A 66 -10.51 7.72 1.92
CA MET A 66 -9.79 8.19 0.72
C MET A 66 -10.56 7.95 -0.58
N GLY A 67 -11.44 6.95 -0.64
CA GLY A 67 -12.32 6.71 -1.79
C GLY A 67 -13.22 7.91 -2.12
N ILE A 68 -13.66 8.65 -1.11
CA ILE A 68 -14.47 9.87 -1.30
C ILE A 68 -13.60 11.00 -1.88
N CYS A 69 -12.31 11.05 -1.56
CA CYS A 69 -11.37 11.96 -2.23
C CYS A 69 -11.28 11.67 -3.72
N ALA A 70 -11.26 10.39 -4.10
CA ALA A 70 -11.27 9.97 -5.49
C ALA A 70 -12.57 10.38 -6.20
N GLU A 71 -13.74 10.21 -5.57
CA GLU A 71 -15.03 10.64 -6.14
C GLU A 71 -15.14 12.17 -6.29
N LYS A 72 -14.58 12.92 -5.34
CA LYS A 72 -14.49 14.39 -5.46
C LYS A 72 -13.61 14.79 -6.64
N CYS A 73 -12.49 14.10 -6.83
CA CYS A 73 -11.58 14.33 -7.96
C CYS A 73 -12.26 13.98 -9.30
N SER A 74 -12.87 12.80 -9.40
CA SER A 74 -13.56 12.36 -10.62
C SER A 74 -14.65 13.34 -11.03
N SER A 75 -15.45 13.80 -10.06
CA SER A 75 -16.51 14.78 -10.28
C SER A 75 -15.96 16.15 -10.70
N ALA A 76 -14.91 16.64 -10.03
CA ALA A 76 -14.32 17.96 -10.31
C ALA A 76 -13.68 18.05 -11.70
N TYR A 77 -13.12 16.95 -12.19
CA TYR A 77 -12.44 16.88 -13.49
C TYR A 77 -13.25 16.20 -14.59
N GLY A 78 -14.49 15.78 -14.30
CA GLY A 78 -15.37 15.12 -15.28
C GLY A 78 -14.87 13.76 -15.76
N ILE A 79 -14.21 12.99 -14.88
CA ILE A 79 -13.69 11.65 -15.21
C ILE A 79 -14.82 10.63 -15.09
N SER A 80 -15.32 10.17 -16.23
CA SER A 80 -16.43 9.20 -16.25
C SER A 80 -16.05 7.85 -15.65
N ARG A 81 -17.05 7.08 -15.23
CA ARG A 81 -16.86 5.73 -14.72
C ARG A 81 -16.21 4.82 -15.77
N GLU A 82 -16.66 4.92 -17.02
CA GLU A 82 -16.15 4.14 -18.14
C GLU A 82 -14.66 4.40 -18.38
N ALA A 83 -14.23 5.67 -18.24
CA ALA A 83 -12.83 6.03 -18.37
C ALA A 83 -11.96 5.45 -17.23
N GLN A 84 -12.50 5.40 -16.01
CA GLN A 84 -11.83 4.77 -14.86
C GLN A 84 -11.68 3.25 -15.06
N ASP A 85 -12.76 2.59 -15.51
CA ASP A 85 -12.78 1.14 -15.78
C ASP A 85 -11.84 0.77 -16.93
N GLU A 86 -11.83 1.57 -18.00
CA GLU A 86 -10.91 1.37 -19.12
C GLU A 86 -9.44 1.52 -18.66
N HIS A 87 -9.15 2.51 -17.83
CA HIS A 87 -7.81 2.71 -17.27
C HIS A 87 -7.38 1.53 -16.39
N ALA A 88 -8.25 1.08 -15.48
CA ALA A 88 -7.98 -0.06 -14.60
C ALA A 88 -7.68 -1.31 -15.43
N THR A 89 -8.52 -1.62 -16.42
CA THR A 89 -8.35 -2.76 -17.33
C THR A 89 -7.00 -2.69 -18.05
N LYS A 90 -6.66 -1.53 -18.62
CA LYS A 90 -5.37 -1.33 -19.30
C LYS A 90 -4.18 -1.49 -18.35
N SER A 91 -4.32 -1.06 -17.08
CA SER A 91 -3.27 -1.22 -16.06
C SER A 91 -2.96 -2.69 -15.82
N TYR A 92 -3.97 -3.52 -15.57
CA TYR A 92 -3.80 -4.96 -15.37
C TYR A 92 -3.25 -5.67 -16.61
N GLN A 93 -3.73 -5.33 -17.81
CA GLN A 93 -3.19 -5.88 -19.05
C GLN A 93 -1.69 -5.56 -19.24
N ARG A 94 -1.27 -4.34 -18.89
CA ARG A 94 0.14 -3.92 -18.95
C ARG A 94 0.98 -4.67 -17.92
N ALA A 95 0.50 -4.79 -16.68
CA ALA A 95 1.18 -5.53 -15.62
C ALA A 95 1.37 -7.01 -16.01
N ALA A 96 0.31 -7.67 -16.49
CA ALA A 96 0.38 -9.05 -16.96
C ALA A 96 1.36 -9.23 -18.12
N LEU A 97 1.38 -8.29 -19.06
CA LEU A 97 2.32 -8.33 -20.18
C LEU A 97 3.77 -8.11 -19.72
N ALA A 98 4.02 -7.19 -18.79
CA ALA A 98 5.34 -6.90 -18.24
C ALA A 98 5.89 -8.13 -17.49
N TRP A 99 5.06 -8.77 -16.65
CA TRP A 99 5.40 -10.04 -16.00
C TRP A 99 5.66 -11.16 -17.01
N LYS A 100 4.84 -11.28 -18.07
CA LYS A 100 5.06 -12.27 -19.13
C LYS A 100 6.37 -12.05 -19.90
N LYS A 101 6.81 -10.80 -20.04
CA LYS A 101 8.05 -10.42 -20.73
C LYS A 101 9.29 -10.41 -19.83
N GLY A 102 9.15 -10.69 -18.53
CA GLY A 102 10.27 -10.67 -17.58
C GLY A 102 10.78 -9.26 -17.25
N HIS A 103 9.97 -8.21 -17.46
CA HIS A 103 10.41 -6.84 -17.18
C HIS A 103 10.68 -6.58 -15.68
N PHE A 104 10.07 -7.37 -14.80
CA PHE A 104 10.20 -7.25 -13.34
C PHE A 104 11.31 -8.12 -12.75
N ASP A 105 11.96 -8.96 -13.57
CA ASP A 105 12.95 -9.93 -13.10
C ASP A 105 14.19 -9.25 -12.49
N GLU A 106 14.53 -8.04 -12.93
CA GLU A 106 15.69 -7.28 -12.42
C GLU A 106 15.38 -6.45 -11.16
N GLU A 107 14.12 -6.08 -10.92
CA GLU A 107 13.72 -5.21 -9.80
C GLU A 107 13.12 -5.98 -8.61
N THR A 108 12.75 -7.25 -8.80
CA THR A 108 12.18 -8.07 -7.74
C THR A 108 13.23 -8.95 -7.05
N THR A 109 13.04 -9.21 -5.76
CA THR A 109 13.90 -10.10 -4.97
C THR A 109 13.02 -11.14 -4.27
N PRO A 110 13.34 -12.45 -4.34
CA PRO A 110 12.57 -13.49 -3.69
C PRO A 110 12.44 -13.31 -2.18
N VAL A 111 11.26 -13.58 -1.64
CA VAL A 111 10.99 -13.57 -0.20
C VAL A 111 10.69 -15.00 0.27
N GLU A 112 11.55 -15.54 1.13
CA GLU A 112 11.35 -16.85 1.73
C GLU A 112 10.47 -16.76 2.98
N ILE A 113 9.40 -17.54 3.00
CA ILE A 113 8.49 -17.68 4.14
C ILE A 113 8.80 -19.01 4.83
N PRO A 114 9.37 -18.98 6.05
CA PRO A 114 9.68 -20.19 6.80
C PRO A 114 8.42 -20.99 7.10
N SER A 115 8.43 -22.29 6.80
CA SER A 115 7.36 -23.19 7.23
C SER A 115 7.74 -23.89 8.53
N ARG A 116 6.79 -23.96 9.47
CA ARG A 116 6.93 -24.76 10.71
C ARG A 116 6.98 -26.26 10.42
N ARG A 117 6.40 -26.72 9.30
CA ARG A 117 6.37 -28.12 8.86
C ARG A 117 6.42 -28.16 7.33
N GLY A 118 7.47 -28.74 6.77
CA GLY A 118 7.67 -28.86 5.33
C GLY A 118 8.64 -27.81 4.77
N SER A 119 8.79 -27.79 3.45
CA SER A 119 9.70 -26.87 2.76
C SER A 119 9.22 -25.41 2.88
N PRO A 120 10.13 -24.43 2.94
CA PRO A 120 9.78 -23.01 2.92
C PRO A 120 9.07 -22.66 1.60
N THR A 121 8.16 -21.69 1.67
CA THR A 121 7.48 -21.14 0.50
C THR A 121 8.23 -19.90 0.05
N THR A 122 8.66 -19.84 -1.20
CA THR A 122 9.33 -18.66 -1.75
C THR A 122 8.37 -17.88 -2.62
N ILE A 123 8.12 -16.62 -2.26
CA ILE A 123 7.37 -15.67 -3.07
C ILE A 123 8.34 -14.99 -4.04
N THR A 124 8.04 -15.05 -5.33
CA THR A 124 8.93 -14.55 -6.40
C THR A 124 8.23 -13.63 -7.39
N LYS A 125 6.91 -13.47 -7.28
CA LYS A 125 6.08 -12.70 -8.21
C LYS A 125 4.98 -11.97 -7.47
N ASP A 126 4.51 -10.88 -8.05
CA ASP A 126 3.28 -10.23 -7.62
C ASP A 126 2.08 -11.16 -7.82
N GLU A 127 1.17 -11.21 -6.84
CA GLU A 127 -0.04 -12.05 -6.91
C GLU A 127 -1.25 -11.34 -7.55
N GLU A 128 -1.35 -10.01 -7.39
CA GLU A 128 -2.56 -9.26 -7.70
C GLU A 128 -2.91 -9.23 -9.20
N TYR A 129 -1.91 -9.17 -10.09
CA TYR A 129 -2.19 -9.00 -11.51
C TYR A 129 -2.90 -10.22 -12.15
N THR A 130 -2.88 -11.38 -11.46
CA THR A 130 -3.55 -12.60 -11.91
C THR A 130 -4.99 -12.75 -11.41
N ASP A 131 -5.41 -11.94 -10.43
CA ASP A 131 -6.70 -12.09 -9.76
C ASP A 131 -7.87 -11.35 -10.46
N VAL A 132 -7.64 -10.84 -11.67
CA VAL A 132 -8.71 -10.23 -12.48
C VAL A 132 -9.65 -11.30 -13.02
N ARG A 133 -10.86 -11.31 -12.49
CA ARG A 133 -11.99 -12.04 -13.07
C ARG A 133 -12.50 -11.27 -14.29
N THR A 134 -12.02 -11.64 -15.47
CA THR A 134 -12.62 -11.22 -16.75
C THR A 134 -13.92 -11.96 -17.02
#